data_AF-A0A2T3B1Y6-F1
#
_entry.id   AF-A0A2T3B1Y6-F1
#
_cell.length_a   1.000
_cell.length_b   1.000
_cell.length_c   1.000
_cell.angle_alpha   90.00
_cell.angle_beta   90.00
_cell.angle_gamma   90.00
#
_symmetry.space_group_name_H-M   'P 1'
#
loop_
_entity.id
_entity.type
_entity.pdbx_description
1 polymer ?
#
loop_
_entity_poly.entity_id
_entity_poly.type
_entity_poly.pdbx_seq_one_letter_code
_entity_poly.pdbx_strand_id
1 'polypeptide(L)'
;LIVITYIDDFLLVSLKEKELTNLKVVLQSAFKIKDLGPYYYFIGVRIVRNRANRIISLIQDAYVNKVLKRFKISNYKASKTLLDLAYAKLIVLNLEHAIAD
;
A
#
# COMPACT_ATOMS: atom_id res chain seq x y z
N LEU A 1 1.66 14.56 -3.30
CA LEU A 1 1.64 13.50 -4.33
C LEU A 1 2.78 12.50 -4.11
N ILE A 2 2.46 11.20 -4.13
CA ILE A 2 3.38 10.07 -4.12
C ILE A 2 2.99 9.17 -5.30
N VAL A 3 3.98 8.73 -6.06
CA VAL A 3 3.82 7.78 -7.17
C VAL A 3 4.70 6.58 -6.87
N ILE A 4 4.09 5.40 -6.84
CA ILE A 4 4.80 4.13 -6.71
C ILE A 4 4.60 3.37 -8.01
N THR A 5 5.70 2.86 -8.57
CA THR A 5 5.67 2.13 -9.84
C THR A 5 6.22 0.72 -9.65
N TYR A 6 5.65 -0.24 -10.37
CA TYR A 6 6.17 -1.59 -10.47
C TYR A 6 5.82 -2.19 -11.81
N ILE A 7 6.84 -2.41 -12.65
CA ILE A 7 6.68 -2.87 -14.03
C ILE A 7 5.62 -2.02 -14.75
N ASP A 8 4.44 -2.57 -15.02
CA ASP A 8 3.37 -1.94 -15.78
C ASP A 8 2.35 -1.21 -14.90
N ASP A 9 2.43 -1.38 -13.57
CA ASP A 9 1.45 -0.84 -12.63
C ASP A 9 1.94 0.45 -11.95
N PHE A 10 1.01 1.41 -11.86
CA PHE A 10 1.19 2.67 -11.13
C PHE A 10 0.20 2.74 -9.96
N LEU A 11 0.72 3.00 -8.77
CA LEU A 11 -0.07 3.34 -7.59
C LEU A 11 0.13 4.81 -7.25
N LEU A 12 -0.95 5.59 -7.40
CA LEU A 12 -0.96 7.03 -7.16
C LEU A 12 -1.59 7.33 -5.80
N VAL A 13 -0.93 8.14 -4.99
CA VAL A 13 -1.42 8.58 -3.67
C VAL A 13 -1.26 10.09 -3.57
N SER A 14 -2.33 10.82 -3.22
CA SER A 14 -2.21 12.24 -2.89
C SER A 14 -3.19 12.64 -1.80
N LEU A 15 -2.86 13.74 -1.13
CA LEU A 15 -3.71 14.45 -0.18
C LEU A 15 -4.81 15.24 -0.89
N LYS A 16 -4.59 15.58 -2.17
CA LYS A 16 -5.48 16.42 -3.00
C LYS A 16 -5.92 15.65 -4.23
N GLU A 17 -7.22 15.52 -4.44
CA GLU A 17 -7.78 14.80 -5.59
C GLU A 17 -7.37 15.44 -6.92
N LYS A 18 -7.35 16.77 -7.00
CA LYS A 18 -6.94 17.52 -8.20
C LYS A 18 -5.54 17.13 -8.69
N GLU A 19 -4.61 16.84 -7.79
CA GLU A 19 -3.25 16.39 -8.16
C GLU A 19 -3.29 14.99 -8.81
N LEU A 20 -4.15 14.10 -8.32
CA LEU A 20 -4.33 12.77 -8.93
C LEU A 20 -4.96 12.87 -10.31
N THR A 21 -6.00 13.68 -10.45
CA THR A 21 -6.70 13.87 -11.74
C THR A 21 -5.76 14.45 -12.79
N ASN A 22 -5.01 15.50 -12.45
CA ASN A 22 -4.04 16.10 -13.38
C ASN A 22 -2.95 15.10 -13.78
N LEU A 23 -2.41 14.33 -12.82
CA LEU A 23 -1.40 13.33 -13.13
C LEU A 23 -1.94 12.21 -14.02
N LYS A 24 -3.18 11.74 -13.78
CA LYS A 24 -3.83 10.73 -14.63
C LYS A 24 -3.93 11.21 -16.09
N VAL A 25 -4.33 12.46 -16.32
CA VAL A 25 -4.41 13.04 -17.67
C VAL A 25 -3.05 13.04 -18.36
N VAL A 26 -2.00 13.47 -17.65
CA VAL A 26 -0.62 13.49 -18.19
C VAL A 26 -0.11 12.07 -18.48
N LEU A 27 -0.39 11.12 -17.60
CA LEU A 27 0.00 9.73 -17.79
C LEU A 27 -0.74 9.08 -18.97
N GLN A 28 -2.02 9.36 -19.15
CA GLN A 28 -2.83 8.86 -20.27
C GLN A 28 -2.46 9.49 -21.62
N SER A 29 -1.91 10.70 -21.63
CA SER A 29 -1.43 11.32 -22.88
C SER A 29 -0.08 10.74 -23.32
N ALA A 30 0.77 10.32 -22.37
CA ALA A 30 2.08 9.73 -22.66
C ALA A 30 2.04 8.21 -22.88
N PHE A 31 1.13 7.52 -22.19
CA PHE A 31 1.08 6.06 -22.17
C PHE A 31 -0.36 5.55 -22.34
N LYS A 32 -0.51 4.36 -22.92
CA LYS A 32 -1.80 3.66 -22.98
C LYS A 32 -2.16 3.05 -21.61
N ILE A 33 -2.50 3.93 -20.67
CA ILE A 33 -2.82 3.57 -19.28
C ILE A 33 -4.34 3.45 -19.10
N LYS A 34 -4.75 2.40 -18.40
CA LYS A 34 -6.12 2.20 -17.95
C LYS A 34 -6.23 2.58 -16.48
N ASP A 35 -7.20 3.42 -16.13
CA ASP A 35 -7.54 3.67 -14.73
C ASP A 35 -8.31 2.46 -14.17
N LEU A 36 -7.75 1.82 -13.14
CA LEU A 36 -8.33 0.67 -12.46
C LEU A 36 -9.14 1.07 -11.22
N GLY A 37 -9.24 2.37 -10.92
CA GLY A 37 -9.93 2.88 -9.75
C GLY A 37 -9.14 2.65 -8.44
N PRO A 38 -9.84 2.65 -7.29
CA PRO A 38 -9.19 2.48 -5.99
C PRO A 38 -8.61 1.07 -5.83
N TYR A 39 -7.28 0.97 -5.68
CA TYR A 39 -6.63 -0.31 -5.39
C TYR A 39 -6.93 -0.80 -3.96
N TYR A 40 -7.21 -2.11 -3.84
CA TYR A 40 -7.26 -2.84 -2.57
C TYR A 40 -6.03 -3.73 -2.37
N TYR A 41 -5.33 -4.05 -3.45
CA TYR A 41 -4.07 -4.79 -3.45
C TYR A 41 -3.13 -4.20 -4.50
N PHE A 42 -1.83 -4.17 -4.20
CA PHE A 42 -0.76 -3.78 -5.12
C PHE A 42 0.45 -4.69 -4.85
N ILE A 43 0.87 -5.49 -5.83
CA ILE A 43 2.01 -6.43 -5.72
C ILE A 43 1.91 -7.36 -4.49
N GLY A 44 0.72 -7.86 -4.19
CA GLY A 44 0.50 -8.73 -3.01
C GLY A 44 0.56 -7.99 -1.66
N VAL A 45 0.66 -6.66 -1.66
CA VAL A 45 0.43 -5.80 -0.50
C VAL A 45 -1.04 -5.39 -0.49
N ARG A 46 -1.75 -5.75 0.57
CA ARG A 46 -3.12 -5.32 0.81
C ARG A 46 -3.14 -3.88 1.32
N ILE A 47 -4.00 -3.06 0.74
CA ILE A 47 -4.16 -1.64 1.08
C ILE A 47 -5.48 -1.49 1.82
N VAL A 48 -5.40 -1.04 3.07
CA VAL A 48 -6.57 -0.71 3.89
C VAL A 48 -6.62 0.78 4.12
N ARG A 49 -7.75 1.40 3.80
CA ARG A 49 -7.97 2.84 3.98
C ARG A 49 -8.96 3.05 5.11
N ASN A 50 -8.50 3.60 6.23
CA ASN A 50 -9.36 4.11 7.28
C ASN A 50 -9.53 5.62 7.05
N ARG A 51 -10.62 6.00 6.37
CA ARG A 51 -10.89 7.41 6.05
C ARG A 51 -11.21 8.24 7.29
N ALA A 52 -11.95 7.69 8.25
CA ALA A 52 -12.32 8.39 9.48
C ALA A 52 -11.08 8.84 10.26
N ASN A 53 -10.07 7.97 10.33
CA ASN A 53 -8.80 8.28 11.02
C ASN A 53 -7.70 8.76 10.07
N ARG A 54 -7.99 8.87 8.76
CA ARG A 54 -7.04 9.28 7.70
C ARG A 54 -5.76 8.44 7.65
N ILE A 55 -5.90 7.14 7.89
CA ILE A 55 -4.79 6.17 7.88
C ILE A 55 -4.87 5.31 6.63
N ILE A 56 -3.72 5.13 5.96
CA ILE A 56 -3.54 4.09 4.96
C ILE A 56 -2.56 3.04 5.52
N SER A 57 -3.05 1.81 5.67
CA SER A 57 -2.26 0.68 6.14
C SER A 57 -1.88 -0.22 4.97
N LEU A 58 -0.59 -0.54 4.87
CA LEU A 58 -0.05 -1.51 3.93
C LEU A 58 0.21 -2.83 4.67
N ILE A 59 -0.47 -3.90 4.26
CA ILE A 59 -0.48 -5.17 4.97
C ILE A 59 -0.03 -6.28 4.03
N GLN A 60 0.98 -7.06 4.47
CA GLN A 60 1.50 -8.21 3.72
C GLN A 60 1.18 -9.55 4.41
N ASP A 61 -0.04 -9.68 4.92
CA ASP A 61 -0.53 -10.86 5.60
C ASP A 61 -0.44 -12.13 4.74
N ALA A 62 -0.75 -12.03 3.44
CA ALA A 62 -0.59 -13.13 2.50
C ALA A 62 0.86 -13.62 2.41
N TYR A 63 1.83 -12.69 2.36
CA TYR A 63 3.25 -13.03 2.35
C TYR A 63 3.68 -13.67 3.66
N VAL A 64 3.30 -13.08 4.80
CA VAL A 64 3.59 -13.65 6.14
C VAL A 64 3.06 -15.08 6.22
N ASN A 65 1.81 -15.33 5.82
CA ASN A 65 1.22 -16.66 5.80
C ASN A 65 1.98 -17.63 4.89
N LYS A 66 2.45 -17.17 3.72
CA LYS A 66 3.27 -17.97 2.81
C LYS A 66 4.61 -18.37 3.45
N VAL A 67 5.27 -17.45 4.14
CA VAL A 67 6.52 -17.71 4.86
C VAL A 67 6.29 -18.72 5.99
N LEU A 68 5.27 -18.52 6.82
CA LEU A 68 4.93 -19.43 7.92
C LEU A 68 4.68 -20.86 7.43
N LYS A 69 3.93 -21.02 6.33
CA LYS A 69 3.67 -22.32 5.71
C LYS A 69 4.94 -22.95 5.15
N ARG A 70 5.80 -22.19 4.46
CA ARG A 70 7.07 -22.67 3.90
C ARG A 70 7.96 -23.30 4.96
N PHE A 71 8.03 -22.69 6.14
CA PHE A 71 8.85 -23.18 7.25
C PHE A 71 8.09 -24.13 8.19
N LYS A 72 6.85 -24.49 7.88
CA LYS A 72 5.99 -25.39 8.69
C LYS A 72 5.78 -24.90 10.13
N ILE A 73 5.75 -23.58 10.33
CA ILE A 73 5.61 -22.93 11.64
C ILE A 73 4.28 -22.19 11.81
N SER A 74 3.28 -22.45 10.98
CA SER A 74 1.98 -21.76 11.03
C SER A 74 1.25 -21.85 12.38
N ASN A 75 1.50 -22.90 13.16
CA ASN A 75 0.87 -23.12 14.47
C ASN A 75 1.79 -22.79 15.64
N TYR A 76 2.97 -22.22 15.39
CA TYR A 76 3.91 -21.87 16.44
C TYR A 76 3.44 -20.58 17.11
N LYS A 77 3.59 -20.50 18.44
CA LYS A 77 3.30 -19.28 19.18
C LYS A 77 4.27 -18.18 18.71
N ALA A 78 3.76 -16.96 18.58
CA ALA A 78 4.61 -15.81 18.34
C ALA A 78 5.69 -15.73 19.43
N SER A 79 6.95 -15.62 19.02
CA SER A 79 8.03 -15.39 19.97
C SER A 79 7.92 -13.98 20.55
N LYS A 80 8.26 -13.81 21.83
CA LYS A 80 8.45 -12.49 22.45
C LYS A 80 9.72 -11.79 21.97
N THR A 81 10.55 -12.47 21.19
CA THR A 81 11.67 -11.84 20.49
C THR A 81 11.10 -10.77 19.58
N LEU A 82 11.32 -9.50 19.94
CA LEU A 82 10.99 -8.39 19.08
C LEU A 82 11.66 -8.66 17.73
N LEU A 83 10.86 -8.67 16.66
CA LEU A 83 11.42 -8.39 15.34
C LEU A 83 12.18 -7.08 15.53
N ASP A 84 13.48 -7.06 15.26
CA ASP A 84 14.27 -5.83 15.38
C ASP A 84 13.45 -4.70 14.75
N LEU A 85 13.17 -3.66 15.54
CA LEU A 85 12.27 -2.57 15.16
C LEU A 85 12.79 -1.83 13.92
N ALA A 86 14.07 -2.01 13.56
CA ALA A 86 14.63 -1.57 12.29
C ALA A 86 14.07 -2.33 11.06
N TYR A 87 13.60 -3.57 11.24
CA TYR A 87 13.13 -4.47 10.16
C TYR A 87 11.62 -4.68 10.13
N ALA A 88 10.89 -4.28 11.18
CA ALA A 88 9.43 -4.28 11.19
C ALA A 88 8.88 -3.14 10.31
N LYS A 89 9.00 -3.27 8.99
CA LYS A 89 8.42 -2.33 8.02
C LYS A 89 6.92 -2.56 7.88
N LEU A 90 6.18 -2.31 8.95
CA LEU A 90 4.78 -1.94 8.86
C LEU A 90 4.78 -0.46 8.43
N ILE A 91 4.79 -0.22 7.12
CA ILE A 91 4.57 1.13 6.61
C ILE A 91 3.08 1.43 6.82
N VAL A 92 2.76 1.94 8.00
CA VAL A 92 1.56 2.74 8.19
C VAL A 92 1.88 4.08 7.56
N LEU A 93 1.34 4.34 6.36
CA LEU A 93 1.38 5.68 5.81
C LEU A 93 0.39 6.51 6.62
N ASN A 94 0.88 7.11 7.70
CA ASN A 94 0.14 8.12 8.44
C ASN A 94 0.18 9.39 7.58
N LEU A 95 -0.85 9.57 6.76
CA LEU A 95 -1.00 10.76 5.93
C LEU A 95 -1.63 11.86 6.80
N GLU A 96 -0.91 12.31 7.82
CA GLU A 96 -1.32 13.50 8.55
C GLU A 96 -1.37 14.64 7.53
N HIS A 97 -2.60 15.12 7.27
CA HIS A 97 -3.04 16.09 6.26
C HIS A 97 -3.59 15.58 4.90
N ALA A 98 -3.92 14.29 4.72
CA ALA A 98 -4.67 13.86 3.53
C ALA A 98 -6.18 14.02 3.69
N ILE A 99 -6.84 14.55 2.64
CA ILE A 99 -8.29 14.74 2.52
C ILE A 99 -8.72 16.09 3.09
N ALA A 100 -8.61 17.11 2.23
CA ALA A 100 -9.62 18.15 2.15
C ALA A 100 -10.70 17.64 1.18
N ASP A 101 -11.94 17.66 1.68
CA ASP A 101 -13.28 17.51 1.09
C ASP A 101 -13.52 16.38 0.07
#